data_AF-A0A1G0N3S7-F1
#
_entry.id   AF-A0A1G0N3S7-F1
#
_cell.length_a   1.000
_cell.length_b   1.000
_cell.length_c   1.000
_cell.angle_alpha   90.00
_cell.angle_beta   90.00
_cell.angle_gamma   90.00
#
_symmetry.space_group_name_H-M   'P 1'
#
loop_
_entity.id
_entity.type
_entity.pdbx_description
1 polymer ?
#
loop_
_entity_poly.entity_id
_entity_poly.type
_entity_poly.pdbx_seq_one_letter_code
_entity_poly.pdbx_strand_id
1 'polypeptide(L)'
;GTFEEREVMTRSRATLLFLTIILCASPARALAQSRLTTASPNAEAERLLAAMDWPRAASAYEQVVKREPTNAQAWLRLGIARAHAGDDRQAAAAFEQAGQLGLADSPKLAWEAARVYARLKNDTKAIEWLATVVDGGLRSQVLTATPAFAFLADDPAFQALTLRATGNDGGCAAPEHAALDFWLGQWQVYDADRVQAGTDTIERTPDGCAVVETWQGALGDGGRSLNFYDARTQRWNQVWVGDTGGVVFQQGSAADGQLRFQGETVRADGTKVQNRLTLAPLDGGRVRQLAEISTDGGRTWLTQFDFTYVRVVSRAP
;
A
#
# COMPACT_ATOMS: atom_id res chain seq x y z
N GLY A 1 -39.90 -61.42 26.22
CA GLY A 1 -38.56 -61.86 26.67
C GLY A 1 -37.55 -61.35 25.67
N THR A 2 -36.37 -60.85 26.04
CA THR A 2 -35.30 -61.53 26.82
C THR A 2 -34.77 -62.77 26.10
N PHE A 3 -33.47 -63.00 25.91
CA PHE A 3 -32.24 -62.28 26.31
C PHE A 3 -31.06 -62.87 25.47
N GLU A 4 -29.93 -62.16 25.38
CA GLU A 4 -28.51 -62.63 25.34
C GLU A 4 -28.12 -63.96 24.62
N GLU A 5 -27.24 -63.91 23.60
CA GLU A 5 -25.76 -64.07 23.65
C GLU A 5 -25.22 -65.49 23.44
N ARG A 6 -24.06 -65.56 22.76
CA ARG A 6 -22.94 -66.53 22.83
C ARG A 6 -21.87 -66.05 21.82
N GLU A 7 -20.61 -65.82 22.20
CA GLU A 7 -19.58 -66.83 22.56
C GLU A 7 -19.30 -67.88 21.47
N VAL A 8 -18.07 -68.34 21.18
CA VAL A 8 -16.69 -67.89 21.44
C VAL A 8 -15.76 -68.66 20.45
N MET A 9 -14.49 -68.26 20.32
CA MET A 9 -13.37 -68.91 19.62
C MET A 9 -13.45 -70.46 19.41
N THR A 10 -12.93 -71.06 18.34
CA THR A 10 -11.47 -71.30 18.14
C THR A 10 -11.18 -72.11 16.86
N ARG A 11 -9.97 -71.92 16.30
CA ARG A 11 -9.03 -72.89 15.64
C ARG A 11 -8.32 -72.21 14.45
N SER A 12 -7.07 -72.47 14.07
CA SER A 12 -5.83 -72.95 14.70
C SER A 12 -4.81 -73.18 13.57
N ARG A 13 -3.72 -72.40 13.57
CA ARG A 13 -2.36 -72.73 13.06
C ARG A 13 -2.15 -73.21 11.61
N ALA A 14 -1.59 -72.30 10.79
CA ALA A 14 -0.58 -72.51 9.74
C ALA A 14 0.00 -71.13 9.31
N THR A 15 1.20 -70.91 8.78
CA THR A 15 2.53 -71.58 8.83
C THR A 15 3.60 -70.50 8.50
N LEU A 16 4.89 -70.69 8.84
CA LEU A 16 5.97 -69.73 8.54
C LEU A 16 6.23 -69.51 7.04
N LEU A 17 6.52 -68.27 6.65
CA LEU A 17 7.48 -67.98 5.58
C LEU A 17 8.29 -66.71 5.92
N PHE A 18 9.61 -66.79 5.87
CA PHE A 18 10.51 -65.62 5.98
C PHE A 18 10.46 -64.82 4.68
N LEU A 19 10.35 -63.49 4.76
CA LEU A 19 10.64 -62.60 3.63
C LEU A 19 11.70 -61.57 4.03
N THR A 20 12.85 -61.64 3.35
CA THR A 20 13.97 -60.72 3.49
C THR A 20 13.63 -59.36 2.88
N ILE A 21 13.58 -58.31 3.70
CA ILE A 21 13.43 -56.93 3.23
C ILE A 21 14.78 -56.46 2.67
N ILE A 22 14.90 -56.43 1.35
CA ILE A 22 16.07 -55.88 0.64
C ILE A 22 15.95 -54.36 0.53
N LEU A 23 17.09 -53.69 0.74
CA LEU A 23 17.25 -52.24 0.71
C LEU A 23 16.83 -51.63 -0.65
N CYS A 24 15.89 -50.69 -0.63
CA CYS A 24 15.70 -49.72 -1.70
C CYS A 24 15.92 -48.30 -1.13
N ALA A 25 17.19 -47.98 -0.84
CA ALA A 25 17.60 -46.63 -0.47
C ALA A 25 17.63 -45.76 -1.74
N SER A 26 16.53 -45.03 -2.00
CA SER A 26 16.41 -44.15 -3.16
C SER A 26 17.50 -43.06 -3.17
N PRO A 27 18.29 -42.90 -4.25
CA PRO A 27 19.37 -41.90 -4.33
C PRO A 27 18.87 -40.44 -4.43
N ALA A 28 17.56 -40.21 -4.42
CA ALA A 28 16.92 -38.90 -4.61
C ALA A 28 17.16 -37.86 -3.48
N ARG A 29 17.88 -38.21 -2.40
CA ARG A 29 18.25 -37.27 -1.32
C ARG A 29 19.61 -36.58 -1.50
N ALA A 30 20.42 -36.97 -2.49
CA ALA A 30 21.77 -36.42 -2.70
C ALA A 30 21.82 -35.14 -3.57
N LEU A 31 20.71 -34.72 -4.19
CA LEU A 31 20.65 -33.54 -5.08
C LEU A 31 20.06 -32.27 -4.43
N ALA A 32 19.77 -32.31 -3.12
CA ALA A 32 19.21 -31.18 -2.38
C ALA A 32 20.27 -30.27 -1.71
N GLN A 33 21.57 -30.57 -1.84
CA GLN A 33 22.67 -29.88 -1.15
C GLN A 33 23.55 -28.98 -2.06
N SER A 34 23.05 -28.55 -3.21
CA SER A 34 23.79 -27.66 -4.14
C SER A 34 23.10 -26.33 -4.47
N ARG A 35 22.07 -25.93 -3.71
CA ARG A 35 21.81 -24.49 -3.54
C ARG A 35 22.91 -23.92 -2.64
N LEU A 36 24.04 -23.63 -3.25
CA LEU A 36 25.07 -22.77 -2.70
C LEU A 36 24.39 -21.44 -2.34
N THR A 37 24.09 -21.24 -1.05
CA THR A 37 24.08 -19.90 -0.48
C THR A 37 25.53 -19.43 -0.47
N THR A 38 26.04 -19.04 -1.64
CA THR A 38 27.17 -18.11 -1.70
C THR A 38 26.69 -16.88 -0.95
N ALA A 39 27.13 -16.73 0.29
CA ALA A 39 26.96 -15.48 1.00
C ALA A 39 27.42 -14.36 0.07
N SER A 40 26.64 -13.28 0.00
CA SER A 40 27.02 -12.08 -0.74
C SER A 40 28.50 -11.78 -0.50
N PRO A 41 29.31 -11.43 -1.52
CA PRO A 41 30.71 -11.03 -1.33
C PRO A 41 30.88 -9.90 -0.29
N ASN A 42 29.77 -9.24 0.03
CA ASN A 42 29.64 -8.10 0.94
C ASN A 42 28.79 -8.43 2.18
N ALA A 43 28.49 -9.71 2.45
CA ALA A 43 27.57 -10.15 3.51
C ALA A 43 27.91 -9.60 4.90
N GLU A 44 29.20 -9.49 5.24
CA GLU A 44 29.62 -8.89 6.52
C GLU A 44 29.36 -7.37 6.56
N ALA A 45 29.62 -6.65 5.46
CA ALA A 45 29.31 -5.23 5.35
C ALA A 45 27.79 -4.98 5.39
N GLU A 46 27.00 -5.87 4.78
CA GLU A 46 25.53 -5.88 4.84
C GLU A 46 25.02 -6.14 6.26
N ARG A 47 25.59 -7.12 6.96
CA ARG A 47 25.26 -7.44 8.35
C ARG A 47 25.56 -6.27 9.30
N LEU A 48 26.73 -5.64 9.15
CA LEU A 48 27.14 -4.48 9.97
C LEU A 48 26.23 -3.26 9.72
N LEU A 49 25.87 -3.01 8.46
CA LEU A 49 24.94 -1.92 8.09
C LEU A 49 23.52 -2.18 8.63
N ALA A 50 23.03 -3.42 8.53
CA ALA A 50 21.73 -3.82 9.10
C ALA A 50 21.72 -3.74 10.63
N ALA A 51 22.87 -3.98 11.28
CA ALA A 51 23.06 -3.81 12.72
C ALA A 51 23.30 -2.34 13.15
N MET A 52 23.32 -1.39 12.21
CA MET A 52 23.63 0.03 12.45
C MET A 52 25.01 0.27 13.11
N ASP A 53 25.96 -0.66 12.94
CA ASP A 53 27.35 -0.50 13.40
C ASP A 53 28.12 0.36 12.40
N TRP A 54 27.80 1.65 12.36
CA TRP A 54 28.23 2.57 11.30
C TRP A 54 29.74 2.63 11.06
N PRO A 55 30.62 2.70 12.10
CA PRO A 55 32.07 2.75 11.88
C PRO A 55 32.62 1.46 11.28
N ARG A 56 32.12 0.28 11.72
CA ARG A 56 32.55 -1.00 11.14
C ARG A 56 31.93 -1.23 9.77
N ALA A 57 30.67 -0.85 9.55
CA ALA A 57 30.02 -0.91 8.25
C ALA A 57 30.76 -0.04 7.21
N ALA A 58 31.18 1.18 7.58
CA ALA A 58 32.02 2.02 6.72
C ALA A 58 33.35 1.33 6.40
N SER A 59 34.08 0.86 7.44
CA SER A 59 35.35 0.13 7.28
C SER A 59 35.23 -1.13 6.40
N ALA A 60 34.09 -1.83 6.46
CA ALA A 60 33.80 -2.98 5.62
C ALA A 60 33.47 -2.57 4.18
N TYR A 61 32.61 -1.56 3.97
CA TYR A 61 32.29 -1.07 2.62
C TYR A 61 33.48 -0.40 1.92
N GLU A 62 34.44 0.18 2.65
CA GLU A 62 35.71 0.62 2.07
C GLU A 62 36.49 -0.53 1.42
N GLN A 63 36.45 -1.72 2.00
CA GLN A 63 37.07 -2.90 1.40
C GLN A 63 36.25 -3.39 0.19
N VAL A 64 34.92 -3.29 0.25
CA VAL A 64 34.05 -3.61 -0.89
C VAL A 64 34.38 -2.73 -2.10
N VAL A 65 34.36 -1.40 -1.95
CA VAL A 65 34.60 -0.49 -3.09
C VAL A 65 36.04 -0.54 -3.61
N LYS A 66 37.01 -1.00 -2.80
CA LYS A 66 38.38 -1.29 -3.27
C LYS A 66 38.45 -2.51 -4.19
N ARG A 67 37.63 -3.53 -3.96
CA ARG A 67 37.53 -4.72 -4.83
C ARG A 67 36.59 -4.49 -6.02
N GLU A 68 35.54 -3.72 -5.82
CA GLU A 68 34.44 -3.49 -6.74
C GLU A 68 34.25 -1.98 -7.00
N PRO A 69 35.24 -1.27 -7.59
CA PRO A 69 35.24 0.19 -7.68
C PRO A 69 34.11 0.77 -8.53
N THR A 70 33.48 -0.03 -9.40
CA THR A 70 32.32 0.34 -10.21
C THR A 70 30.97 0.00 -9.56
N ASN A 71 30.95 -0.59 -8.36
CA ASN A 71 29.71 -0.96 -7.67
C ASN A 71 29.07 0.27 -7.01
N ALA A 72 28.21 0.97 -7.75
CA ALA A 72 27.48 2.16 -7.30
C ALA A 72 26.71 1.93 -5.98
N GLN A 73 26.14 0.73 -5.81
CA GLN A 73 25.37 0.39 -4.60
C GLN A 73 26.28 0.22 -3.38
N ALA A 74 27.51 -0.28 -3.53
CA ALA A 74 28.50 -0.31 -2.46
C ALA A 74 28.97 1.10 -2.08
N TRP A 75 29.19 1.98 -3.06
CA TRP A 75 29.50 3.40 -2.80
C TRP A 75 28.36 4.12 -2.06
N LEU A 76 27.11 3.92 -2.45
CA LEU A 76 25.95 4.47 -1.75
C LEU A 76 25.89 3.99 -0.28
N ARG A 77 26.14 2.70 -0.02
CA ARG A 77 26.14 2.14 1.34
C ARG A 77 27.34 2.61 2.17
N LEU A 78 28.51 2.81 1.54
CA LEU A 78 29.66 3.45 2.16
C LEU A 78 29.34 4.90 2.58
N GLY A 79 28.69 5.65 1.69
CA GLY A 79 28.22 7.01 1.97
C GLY A 79 27.27 7.06 3.16
N ILE A 80 26.26 6.19 3.19
CA ILE A 80 25.31 6.06 4.32
C ILE A 80 26.07 5.75 5.63
N ALA A 81 26.93 4.73 5.63
CA ALA A 81 27.66 4.34 6.83
C ALA A 81 28.57 5.46 7.36
N ARG A 82 29.29 6.16 6.48
CA ARG A 82 30.11 7.33 6.84
C ARG A 82 29.27 8.49 7.35
N ALA A 83 28.13 8.79 6.72
CA ALA A 83 27.22 9.86 7.13
C ALA A 83 26.69 9.64 8.56
N HIS A 84 26.34 8.40 8.91
CA HIS A 84 25.89 8.05 10.26
C HIS A 84 27.05 7.92 11.27
N ALA A 85 28.29 7.68 10.82
CA ALA A 85 29.49 7.76 11.66
C ALA A 85 29.98 9.20 11.92
N GLY A 86 29.42 10.20 11.22
CA GLY A 86 29.81 11.62 11.31
C GLY A 86 30.91 12.04 10.32
N ASP A 87 31.36 11.13 9.44
CA ASP A 87 32.40 11.37 8.43
C ASP A 87 31.85 12.08 7.18
N ASP A 88 31.14 13.19 7.37
CA ASP A 88 30.33 13.84 6.32
C ASP A 88 31.09 14.16 5.03
N ARG A 89 32.35 14.60 5.12
CA ARG A 89 33.20 14.86 3.94
C ARG A 89 33.46 13.60 3.11
N GLN A 90 33.71 12.48 3.79
CA GLN A 90 33.96 11.20 3.15
C GLN A 90 32.66 10.50 2.71
N ALA A 91 31.53 10.83 3.34
CA ALA A 91 30.21 10.43 2.93
C ALA A 91 29.82 11.11 1.61
N ALA A 92 29.95 12.45 1.55
CA ALA A 92 29.70 13.25 0.35
C ALA A 92 30.46 12.71 -0.88
N ALA A 93 31.77 12.46 -0.74
CA ALA A 93 32.59 11.87 -1.81
C ALA A 93 32.09 10.49 -2.27
N ALA A 94 31.58 9.65 -1.36
CA ALA A 94 31.03 8.35 -1.70
C ALA A 94 29.64 8.44 -2.38
N PHE A 95 28.82 9.45 -2.05
CA PHE A 95 27.56 9.72 -2.75
C PHE A 95 27.79 10.26 -4.17
N GLU A 96 28.71 11.22 -4.35
CA GLU A 96 29.11 11.71 -5.68
C GLU A 96 29.62 10.57 -6.57
N GLN A 97 30.48 9.69 -6.03
CA GLN A 97 30.97 8.51 -6.75
C GLN A 97 29.85 7.52 -7.10
N ALA A 98 28.90 7.28 -6.20
CA ALA A 98 27.73 6.45 -6.48
C ALA A 98 26.83 7.07 -7.58
N GLY A 99 26.66 8.39 -7.57
CA GLY A 99 25.94 9.14 -8.61
C GLY A 99 26.56 8.95 -9.99
N GLN A 100 27.88 9.18 -10.09
CA GLN A 100 28.68 9.00 -11.32
C GLN A 100 28.62 7.56 -11.88
N LEU A 101 28.42 6.57 -11.01
CA LEU A 101 28.29 5.16 -11.38
C LEU A 101 26.85 4.74 -11.73
N GLY A 102 25.96 5.69 -12.00
CA GLY A 102 24.60 5.43 -12.50
C GLY A 102 23.49 5.48 -11.46
N LEU A 103 23.74 6.06 -10.28
CA LEU A 103 22.69 6.34 -9.28
C LEU A 103 22.35 7.84 -9.17
N ALA A 104 22.73 8.66 -10.15
CA ALA A 104 22.48 10.10 -10.17
C ALA A 104 20.99 10.44 -9.94
N ASP A 105 20.08 9.73 -10.62
CA ASP A 105 18.63 9.94 -10.52
C ASP A 105 17.99 9.24 -9.30
N SER A 106 18.78 8.64 -8.40
CA SER A 106 18.25 7.90 -7.24
C SER A 106 17.76 8.85 -6.14
N PRO A 107 16.46 8.95 -5.83
CA PRO A 107 15.96 9.90 -4.84
C PRO A 107 16.51 9.60 -3.44
N LYS A 108 16.81 8.33 -3.14
CA LYS A 108 17.45 7.91 -1.88
C LYS A 108 18.89 8.43 -1.77
N LEU A 109 19.68 8.32 -2.84
CA LEU A 109 21.06 8.83 -2.83
C LEU A 109 21.04 10.34 -2.69
N ALA A 110 20.23 11.01 -3.51
CA ALA A 110 20.09 12.46 -3.53
C ALA A 110 19.63 13.03 -2.17
N TRP A 111 18.66 12.38 -1.50
CA TRP A 111 18.21 12.76 -0.16
C TRP A 111 19.32 12.68 0.89
N GLU A 112 20.10 11.59 0.90
CA GLU A 112 21.21 11.46 1.84
C GLU A 112 22.36 12.43 1.54
N ALA A 113 22.72 12.60 0.26
CA ALA A 113 23.71 13.56 -0.19
C ALA A 113 23.33 14.99 0.22
N ALA A 114 22.09 15.42 -0.04
CA ALA A 114 21.55 16.71 0.38
C ALA A 114 21.69 16.94 1.89
N ARG A 115 21.29 15.97 2.72
CA ARG A 115 21.41 16.05 4.19
C ARG A 115 22.86 16.14 4.65
N VAL A 116 23.80 15.54 3.94
CA VAL A 116 25.25 15.60 4.24
C VAL A 116 25.83 16.94 3.84
N TYR A 117 25.54 17.44 2.63
CA TYR A 117 25.98 18.76 2.19
C TYR A 117 25.41 19.89 3.05
N ALA A 118 24.17 19.73 3.55
CA ALA A 118 23.56 20.62 4.52
C ALA A 118 24.31 20.68 5.87
N ARG A 119 24.83 19.54 6.36
CA ARG A 119 25.71 19.50 7.55
C ARG A 119 27.09 20.10 7.27
N LEU A 120 27.61 19.90 6.05
CA LEU A 120 28.87 20.49 5.57
C LEU A 120 28.80 22.00 5.29
N LYS A 121 27.62 22.63 5.39
CA LYS A 121 27.39 24.05 5.02
C LYS A 121 27.81 24.36 3.58
N ASN A 122 27.46 23.44 2.68
CA ASN A 122 27.58 23.64 1.23
C ASN A 122 26.18 23.70 0.63
N ASP A 123 25.61 24.89 0.71
CA ASP A 123 24.21 25.19 0.41
C ASP A 123 23.90 24.94 -1.07
N THR A 124 24.82 25.32 -1.96
CA THR A 124 24.75 25.03 -3.41
C THR A 124 24.60 23.53 -3.68
N LYS A 125 25.47 22.68 -3.10
CA LYS A 125 25.39 21.23 -3.30
C LYS A 125 24.18 20.61 -2.60
N ALA A 126 23.76 21.14 -1.45
CA ALA A 126 22.54 20.68 -0.79
C ALA A 126 21.31 20.91 -1.68
N ILE A 127 21.18 22.11 -2.27
CA ILE A 127 20.08 22.47 -3.19
C ILE A 127 20.17 21.70 -4.52
N GLU A 128 21.37 21.51 -5.08
CA GLU A 128 21.59 20.68 -6.28
C GLU A 128 21.09 19.25 -6.08
N TRP A 129 21.45 18.61 -4.97
CA TRP A 129 20.98 17.26 -4.66
C TRP A 129 19.48 17.23 -4.31
N LEU A 130 18.93 18.25 -3.65
CA LEU A 130 17.48 18.36 -3.38
C LEU A 130 16.66 18.49 -4.66
N ALA A 131 17.19 19.13 -5.71
CA ALA A 131 16.53 19.24 -7.01
C ALA A 131 16.13 17.86 -7.56
N THR A 132 17.06 16.91 -7.55
CA THR A 132 16.81 15.51 -7.94
C THR A 132 15.71 14.85 -7.13
N VAL A 133 15.62 15.12 -5.81
CA VAL A 133 14.56 14.51 -4.97
C VAL A 133 13.18 15.10 -5.31
N VAL A 134 13.09 16.41 -5.57
CA VAL A 134 11.85 17.08 -6.00
C VAL A 134 11.41 16.64 -7.37
N ASP A 135 12.33 16.46 -8.31
CA ASP A 135 12.02 15.95 -9.65
C ASP A 135 11.62 14.46 -9.62
N GLY A 136 12.09 13.74 -8.60
CA GLY A 136 11.61 12.40 -8.22
C GLY A 136 10.29 12.37 -7.44
N GLY A 137 9.60 13.51 -7.26
CA GLY A 137 8.27 13.57 -6.64
C GLY A 137 8.23 13.96 -5.15
N LEU A 138 9.29 14.53 -4.57
CA LEU A 138 9.26 15.04 -3.19
C LEU A 138 8.21 16.13 -3.01
N ARG A 139 7.33 15.95 -2.03
CA ARG A 139 6.31 16.92 -1.60
C ARG A 139 6.91 18.13 -0.89
N SER A 140 6.34 19.31 -1.09
CA SER A 140 6.83 20.55 -0.48
C SER A 140 6.75 20.50 1.05
N GLN A 141 5.74 19.84 1.61
CA GLN A 141 5.61 19.64 3.05
C GLN A 141 6.81 18.86 3.62
N VAL A 142 7.30 17.83 2.92
CA VAL A 142 8.44 17.02 3.38
C VAL A 142 9.74 17.83 3.27
N LEU A 143 9.90 18.60 2.18
CA LEU A 143 11.04 19.48 1.97
C LEU A 143 11.14 20.56 3.05
N THR A 144 10.04 21.27 3.31
CA THR A 144 9.98 22.42 4.24
C THR A 144 9.96 22.01 5.71
N ALA A 145 9.35 20.86 6.06
CA ALA A 145 9.32 20.37 7.44
C ALA A 145 10.62 19.67 7.88
N THR A 146 11.58 19.41 6.98
CA THR A 146 12.82 18.70 7.32
C THR A 146 13.84 19.65 8.00
N PRO A 147 14.16 19.49 9.30
CA PRO A 147 14.99 20.47 10.02
C PRO A 147 16.41 20.62 9.48
N ALA A 148 16.92 19.60 8.77
CA ALA A 148 18.23 19.65 8.13
C ALA A 148 18.34 20.74 7.06
N PHE A 149 17.22 21.24 6.52
CA PHE A 149 17.18 22.26 5.47
C PHE A 149 16.59 23.60 5.94
N ALA A 150 16.21 23.73 7.22
CA ALA A 150 15.55 24.93 7.73
C ALA A 150 16.36 26.21 7.57
N PHE A 151 17.70 26.12 7.54
CA PHE A 151 18.59 27.27 7.30
C PHE A 151 18.64 27.73 5.84
N LEU A 152 18.07 26.96 4.90
CA LEU A 152 17.95 27.32 3.47
C LEU A 152 16.63 28.05 3.17
N ALA A 153 15.74 28.26 4.14
CA ALA A 153 14.40 28.80 3.90
C ALA A 153 14.39 30.19 3.21
N ASP A 154 15.42 31.01 3.47
CA ASP A 154 15.59 32.33 2.87
C ASP A 154 16.43 32.31 1.57
N ASP A 155 16.95 31.15 1.14
CA ASP A 155 17.71 31.02 -0.11
C ASP A 155 16.76 31.03 -1.34
N PRO A 156 16.96 31.91 -2.33
CA PRO A 156 16.08 32.02 -3.50
C PRO A 156 15.96 30.73 -4.34
N ALA A 157 17.02 29.93 -4.43
CA ALA A 157 17.00 28.67 -5.16
C ALA A 157 16.25 27.57 -4.36
N PHE A 158 16.36 27.56 -3.04
CA PHE A 158 15.54 26.68 -2.18
C PHE A 158 14.06 27.08 -2.19
N GLN A 159 13.74 28.37 -2.26
CA GLN A 159 12.37 28.87 -2.43
C GLN A 159 11.78 28.47 -3.79
N ALA A 160 12.53 28.66 -4.88
CA ALA A 160 12.13 28.19 -6.20
C ALA A 160 11.92 26.67 -6.26
N LEU A 161 12.76 25.92 -5.54
CA LEU A 161 12.63 24.47 -5.40
C LEU A 161 11.40 24.06 -4.59
N THR A 162 11.08 24.79 -3.53
CA THR A 162 9.85 24.59 -2.74
C THR A 162 8.60 24.83 -3.58
N LEU A 163 8.58 25.89 -4.40
CA LEU A 163 7.50 26.14 -5.37
C LEU A 163 7.39 25.02 -6.42
N ARG A 164 8.50 24.46 -6.88
CA ARG A 164 8.46 23.28 -7.78
C ARG A 164 7.86 22.06 -7.07
N ALA A 165 8.22 21.85 -5.81
CA ALA A 165 7.71 20.76 -4.98
C ALA A 165 6.19 20.87 -4.69
N THR A 166 5.56 22.06 -4.76
CA THR A 166 4.10 22.15 -4.60
C THR A 166 3.34 21.46 -5.73
N GLY A 167 3.96 21.28 -6.91
CA GLY A 167 3.39 20.46 -7.99
C GLY A 167 3.22 18.98 -7.61
N ASN A 168 3.96 18.50 -6.60
CA ASN A 168 3.90 17.12 -6.10
C ASN A 168 2.89 16.93 -4.96
N ASP A 169 2.35 18.01 -4.39
CA ASP A 169 1.49 17.97 -3.20
C ASP A 169 0.03 17.57 -3.52
N GLY A 170 -0.37 17.56 -4.79
CA GLY A 170 -1.77 17.39 -5.18
C GLY A 170 -1.96 16.75 -6.55
N GLY A 171 -1.60 15.47 -6.71
CA GLY A 171 -1.83 14.71 -7.94
C GLY A 171 -3.31 14.52 -8.34
N CYS A 172 -4.23 14.89 -7.45
CA CYS A 172 -5.67 14.60 -7.55
C CYS A 172 -6.54 15.85 -7.33
N ALA A 173 -6.03 17.01 -7.75
CA ALA A 173 -6.74 18.30 -7.71
C ALA A 173 -7.66 18.56 -8.92
N ALA A 174 -7.67 17.67 -9.92
CA ALA A 174 -8.54 17.81 -11.10
C ALA A 174 -10.03 17.63 -10.71
N PRO A 175 -10.99 18.38 -11.30
CA PRO A 175 -12.40 18.39 -10.89
C PRO A 175 -13.07 17.01 -10.81
N GLU A 176 -12.62 16.05 -11.60
CA GLU A 176 -13.13 14.68 -11.62
C GLU A 176 -12.94 13.97 -10.26
N HIS A 177 -11.88 14.31 -9.51
CA HIS A 177 -11.61 13.79 -8.16
C HIS A 177 -12.51 14.41 -7.09
N ALA A 178 -13.20 15.52 -7.39
CA ALA A 178 -14.16 16.19 -6.51
C ALA A 178 -15.57 15.58 -6.59
N ALA A 179 -15.83 14.64 -7.51
CA ALA A 179 -17.17 14.11 -7.78
C ALA A 179 -17.83 13.35 -6.60
N LEU A 180 -17.10 13.07 -5.51
CA LEU A 180 -17.63 12.50 -4.26
C LEU A 180 -17.61 13.47 -3.06
N ASP A 181 -17.25 14.75 -3.24
CA ASP A 181 -17.16 15.70 -2.12
C ASP A 181 -18.48 15.90 -1.37
N PHE A 182 -19.63 15.75 -2.04
CA PHE A 182 -20.94 15.81 -1.41
C PHE A 182 -21.16 14.70 -0.34
N TRP A 183 -20.42 13.60 -0.45
CA TRP A 183 -20.55 12.42 0.42
C TRP A 183 -19.57 12.44 1.60
N LEU A 184 -18.55 13.30 1.60
CA LEU A 184 -17.58 13.38 2.70
C LEU A 184 -18.25 13.76 4.04
N GLY A 185 -17.82 13.13 5.12
CA GLY A 185 -18.26 13.41 6.50
C GLY A 185 -18.79 12.18 7.25
N GLN A 186 -19.43 12.44 8.39
CA GLN A 186 -20.06 11.42 9.25
C GLN A 186 -21.57 11.43 9.08
N TRP A 187 -22.19 10.25 9.05
CA TRP A 187 -23.58 10.06 8.67
C TRP A 187 -24.34 9.08 9.57
N GLN A 188 -25.61 9.38 9.81
CA GLN A 188 -26.62 8.41 10.19
C GLN A 188 -27.35 7.98 8.92
N VAL A 189 -27.53 6.68 8.74
CA VAL A 189 -28.07 6.13 7.49
C VAL A 189 -29.38 5.41 7.75
N TYR A 190 -30.38 5.71 6.93
CA TYR A 190 -31.75 5.23 7.05
C TYR A 190 -32.20 4.52 5.78
N ASP A 191 -33.04 3.50 5.90
CA ASP A 191 -33.69 2.85 4.76
C ASP A 191 -34.90 3.63 4.20
N ALA A 192 -35.57 3.04 3.21
CA ALA A 192 -36.75 3.59 2.56
C ALA A 192 -37.95 3.77 3.53
N ASP A 193 -38.05 2.91 4.54
CA ASP A 193 -39.06 2.96 5.61
C ASP A 193 -38.67 3.91 6.75
N ARG A 194 -37.49 4.55 6.65
CA ARG A 194 -36.87 5.47 7.62
C ARG A 194 -36.44 4.80 8.93
N VAL A 195 -36.25 3.49 8.91
CA VAL A 195 -35.58 2.78 10.01
C VAL A 195 -34.07 3.04 9.89
N GLN A 196 -33.38 3.17 11.02
CA GLN A 196 -31.93 3.41 11.01
C GLN A 196 -31.21 2.12 10.60
N ALA A 197 -30.58 2.14 9.43
CA ALA A 197 -29.81 1.03 8.88
C ALA A 197 -28.39 0.97 9.45
N GLY A 198 -27.80 2.10 9.85
CA GLY A 198 -26.45 2.14 10.41
C GLY A 198 -25.88 3.55 10.58
N THR A 199 -24.55 3.61 10.63
CA THR A 199 -23.74 4.84 10.55
C THR A 199 -22.60 4.64 9.56
N ASP A 200 -22.12 5.74 8.99
CA ASP A 200 -21.06 5.71 7.99
C ASP A 200 -20.10 6.90 8.16
N THR A 201 -18.84 6.70 7.82
CA THR A 201 -17.78 7.70 7.88
C THR A 201 -16.99 7.71 6.58
N ILE A 202 -17.07 8.84 5.88
CA ILE A 202 -16.55 9.03 4.53
C ILE A 202 -15.40 10.03 4.57
N GLU A 203 -14.18 9.56 4.31
CA GLU A 203 -12.94 10.32 4.43
C GLU A 203 -12.15 10.39 3.12
N ARG A 204 -11.44 11.50 2.89
CA ARG A 204 -10.62 11.72 1.69
C ARG A 204 -9.17 11.31 1.98
N THR A 205 -8.68 10.25 1.36
CA THR A 205 -7.35 9.65 1.60
C THR A 205 -6.93 8.70 0.47
N PRO A 206 -5.64 8.57 0.10
CA PRO A 206 -4.52 9.42 0.51
C PRO A 206 -4.55 10.74 -0.27
N ASP A 207 -4.31 11.86 0.42
CA ASP A 207 -3.99 13.18 -0.18
C ASP A 207 -4.91 13.64 -1.32
N GLY A 208 -6.21 13.39 -1.20
CA GLY A 208 -7.19 13.75 -2.22
C GLY A 208 -7.43 12.72 -3.33
N CYS A 209 -6.67 11.64 -3.42
CA CYS A 209 -6.75 10.70 -4.55
C CYS A 209 -7.83 9.62 -4.44
N ALA A 210 -8.32 9.33 -3.24
CA ALA A 210 -9.45 8.43 -3.06
C ALA A 210 -10.35 8.89 -1.91
N VAL A 211 -11.52 8.27 -1.83
CA VAL A 211 -12.53 8.43 -0.80
C VAL A 211 -12.78 7.06 -0.17
N VAL A 212 -12.62 6.97 1.15
CA VAL A 212 -12.79 5.75 1.93
C VAL A 212 -14.09 5.84 2.73
N GLU A 213 -14.94 4.83 2.56
CA GLU A 213 -16.17 4.58 3.34
C GLU A 213 -15.83 3.66 4.51
N THR A 214 -16.52 3.82 5.65
CA THR A 214 -16.38 2.92 6.81
C THR A 214 -17.75 2.77 7.47
N TRP A 215 -18.44 1.72 7.04
CA TRP A 215 -19.80 1.36 7.40
C TRP A 215 -19.87 0.59 8.72
N GLN A 216 -20.86 0.92 9.53
CA GLN A 216 -21.26 0.19 10.73
C GLN A 216 -22.79 0.03 10.71
N GLY A 217 -23.26 -1.17 10.36
CA GLY A 217 -24.68 -1.51 10.29
C GLY A 217 -25.31 -1.72 11.65
N ALA A 218 -26.61 -1.42 11.75
CA ALA A 218 -27.37 -1.50 12.99
C ALA A 218 -27.54 -2.94 13.53
N LEU A 219 -27.27 -3.94 12.70
CA LEU A 219 -27.31 -5.36 13.08
C LEU A 219 -25.92 -5.94 13.40
N GLY A 220 -24.87 -5.09 13.41
CA GLY A 220 -23.49 -5.49 13.71
C GLY A 220 -22.69 -5.97 12.50
N ASP A 221 -23.25 -5.86 11.29
CA ASP A 221 -22.50 -5.95 10.03
C ASP A 221 -21.61 -4.71 9.82
N GLY A 222 -20.51 -4.89 9.11
CA GLY A 222 -19.54 -3.82 8.85
C GLY A 222 -18.83 -3.97 7.52
N GLY A 223 -18.23 -2.87 7.06
CA GLY A 223 -17.46 -2.90 5.82
C GLY A 223 -16.79 -1.58 5.49
N ARG A 224 -16.00 -1.59 4.42
CA ARG A 224 -15.31 -0.41 3.91
C ARG A 224 -15.28 -0.45 2.39
N SER A 225 -15.46 0.70 1.73
CA SER A 225 -15.05 0.86 0.34
C SER A 225 -13.87 1.80 0.18
N LEU A 226 -13.10 1.56 -0.88
CA LEU A 226 -12.12 2.49 -1.44
C LEU A 226 -12.63 2.94 -2.81
N ASN A 227 -12.85 4.24 -2.98
CA ASN A 227 -13.41 4.87 -4.18
C ASN A 227 -12.37 5.81 -4.78
N PHE A 228 -11.95 5.61 -6.04
CA PHE A 228 -10.91 6.44 -6.66
C PHE A 228 -11.17 6.69 -8.13
N TYR A 229 -10.76 7.86 -8.61
CA TYR A 229 -10.78 8.19 -10.03
C TYR A 229 -9.44 7.79 -10.66
N ASP A 230 -9.48 6.98 -11.71
CA ASP A 230 -8.31 6.72 -12.55
C ASP A 230 -8.36 7.60 -13.79
N ALA A 231 -7.52 8.64 -13.79
CA ALA A 231 -7.40 9.58 -14.91
C ALA A 231 -6.92 8.93 -16.23
N ARG A 232 -6.32 7.73 -16.21
CA ARG A 232 -5.90 7.02 -17.42
C ARG A 232 -7.05 6.32 -18.14
N THR A 233 -7.95 5.68 -17.37
CA THR A 233 -9.16 5.05 -17.91
C THR A 233 -10.37 6.01 -17.96
N GLN A 234 -10.26 7.17 -17.31
CA GLN A 234 -11.33 8.15 -17.10
C GLN A 234 -12.55 7.54 -16.39
N ARG A 235 -12.30 6.61 -15.46
CA ARG A 235 -13.32 5.91 -14.68
C ARG A 235 -13.14 6.12 -13.20
N TRP A 236 -14.27 6.23 -12.50
CA TRP A 236 -14.31 5.94 -11.07
C TRP A 236 -14.25 4.43 -10.87
N ASN A 237 -13.55 4.00 -9.84
CA ASN A 237 -13.41 2.61 -9.42
C ASN A 237 -13.80 2.53 -7.95
N GLN A 238 -14.52 1.49 -7.57
CA GLN A 238 -14.81 1.16 -6.18
C GLN A 238 -14.45 -0.31 -5.91
N VAL A 239 -13.82 -0.53 -4.77
CA VAL A 239 -13.70 -1.85 -4.15
C VAL A 239 -14.38 -1.78 -2.79
N TRP A 240 -15.42 -2.57 -2.57
CA TRP A 240 -16.05 -2.77 -1.26
C TRP A 240 -15.61 -4.11 -0.66
N VAL A 241 -15.34 -4.12 0.64
CA VAL A 241 -15.06 -5.32 1.44
C VAL A 241 -15.92 -5.29 2.70
N GLY A 242 -16.82 -6.25 2.83
CA GLY A 242 -17.60 -6.51 4.05
C GLY A 242 -16.85 -7.45 5.01
N ASP A 243 -17.14 -7.33 6.30
CA ASP A 243 -16.57 -8.16 7.38
C ASP A 243 -16.92 -9.66 7.28
N THR A 244 -18.06 -9.99 6.67
CA THR A 244 -18.51 -11.34 6.30
C THR A 244 -17.76 -11.93 5.09
N GLY A 245 -16.79 -11.21 4.52
CA GLY A 245 -15.98 -11.66 3.39
C GLY A 245 -16.58 -11.39 2.00
N GLY A 246 -17.71 -10.69 1.93
CA GLY A 246 -18.28 -10.22 0.67
C GLY A 246 -17.41 -9.13 0.04
N VAL A 247 -17.07 -9.28 -1.25
CA VAL A 247 -16.27 -8.31 -2.01
C VAL A 247 -17.02 -7.89 -3.28
N VAL A 248 -17.01 -6.59 -3.57
CA VAL A 248 -17.57 -6.03 -4.82
C VAL A 248 -16.51 -5.18 -5.51
N PHE A 249 -16.27 -5.46 -6.80
CA PHE A 249 -15.47 -4.63 -7.69
C PHE A 249 -16.41 -3.98 -8.71
N GLN A 250 -16.39 -2.66 -8.80
CA GLN A 250 -17.26 -1.93 -9.73
C GLN A 250 -16.63 -0.65 -10.27
N GLN A 251 -17.00 -0.29 -11.49
CA GLN A 251 -16.50 0.89 -12.20
C GLN A 251 -17.65 1.82 -12.56
N GLY A 252 -17.36 3.11 -12.64
CA GLY A 252 -18.38 4.14 -12.77
C GLY A 252 -17.93 5.42 -13.46
N SER A 253 -18.87 6.33 -13.58
CA SER A 253 -18.69 7.67 -14.15
C SER A 253 -19.63 8.66 -13.48
N ALA A 254 -19.15 9.87 -13.24
CA ALA A 254 -19.98 10.97 -12.75
C ALA A 254 -20.78 11.56 -13.92
N ALA A 255 -22.09 11.74 -13.73
CA ALA A 255 -23.00 12.37 -14.68
C ALA A 255 -24.17 13.01 -13.91
N ASP A 256 -24.65 14.17 -14.35
CA ASP A 256 -25.82 14.86 -13.77
C ASP A 256 -25.74 15.09 -12.24
N GLY A 257 -24.52 15.32 -11.74
CA GLY A 257 -24.26 15.51 -10.30
C GLY A 257 -24.31 14.22 -9.46
N GLN A 258 -24.43 13.04 -10.10
CA GLN A 258 -24.50 11.74 -9.45
C GLN A 258 -23.32 10.86 -9.89
N LEU A 259 -22.91 9.93 -9.03
CA LEU A 259 -21.91 8.92 -9.38
C LEU A 259 -22.60 7.55 -9.52
N ARG A 260 -22.47 6.93 -10.70
CA ARG A 260 -23.05 5.61 -10.98
C ARG A 260 -21.95 4.60 -11.22
N PHE A 261 -21.91 3.55 -10.42
CA PHE A 261 -21.07 2.37 -10.62
C PHE A 261 -21.88 1.20 -11.14
N GLN A 262 -21.23 0.33 -11.91
CA GLN A 262 -21.72 -0.98 -12.29
C GLN A 262 -20.58 -2.00 -12.19
N GLY A 263 -20.91 -3.22 -11.78
CA GLY A 263 -19.93 -4.31 -11.62
C GLY A 263 -20.59 -5.68 -11.63
N GLU A 264 -19.81 -6.70 -11.29
CA GLU A 264 -20.28 -8.08 -11.19
C GLU A 264 -19.78 -8.69 -9.87
N THR A 265 -20.66 -9.39 -9.15
CA THR A 265 -20.31 -10.23 -8.00
C THR A 265 -20.58 -11.68 -8.34
N VAL A 266 -19.65 -12.55 -7.95
CA VAL A 266 -19.83 -14.01 -8.01
C VAL A 266 -20.31 -14.47 -6.63
N ARG A 267 -21.49 -15.10 -6.58
CA ARG A 267 -22.03 -15.71 -5.36
C ARG A 267 -21.31 -17.02 -5.01
N ALA A 268 -21.52 -17.53 -3.80
CA ALA A 268 -20.90 -18.76 -3.30
C ALA A 268 -21.24 -20.03 -4.12
N ASP A 269 -22.35 -20.01 -4.86
CA ASP A 269 -22.79 -21.06 -5.81
C ASP A 269 -22.13 -20.93 -7.20
N GLY A 270 -21.29 -19.90 -7.42
CA GLY A 270 -20.71 -19.56 -8.72
C GLY A 270 -21.60 -18.68 -9.60
N THR A 271 -22.82 -18.32 -9.17
CA THR A 271 -23.73 -17.49 -9.96
C THR A 271 -23.19 -16.05 -10.04
N LYS A 272 -23.03 -15.56 -11.28
CA LYS A 272 -22.69 -14.16 -11.58
C LYS A 272 -23.92 -13.28 -11.46
N VAL A 273 -23.76 -12.13 -10.81
CA VAL A 273 -24.81 -11.13 -10.57
C VAL A 273 -24.28 -9.77 -10.97
N GLN A 274 -25.02 -9.01 -11.77
CA GLN A 274 -24.65 -7.62 -12.04
C GLN A 274 -25.12 -6.75 -10.89
N ASN A 275 -24.26 -5.84 -10.42
CA ASN A 275 -24.61 -4.84 -9.41
C ASN A 275 -24.59 -3.45 -10.04
N ARG A 276 -25.43 -2.55 -9.54
CA ARG A 276 -25.37 -1.12 -9.79
C ARG A 276 -25.43 -0.38 -8.45
N LEU A 277 -24.61 0.64 -8.30
CA LEU A 277 -24.66 1.59 -7.18
C LEU A 277 -24.83 3.00 -7.74
N THR A 278 -25.80 3.76 -7.24
CA THR A 278 -25.96 5.18 -7.54
C THR A 278 -25.83 5.99 -6.25
N LEU A 279 -24.82 6.86 -6.21
CA LEU A 279 -24.65 7.89 -5.19
C LEU A 279 -25.13 9.23 -5.75
N ALA A 280 -26.07 9.88 -5.06
CA ALA A 280 -26.67 11.14 -5.50
C ALA A 280 -26.85 12.13 -4.33
N PRO A 281 -26.47 13.41 -4.47
CA PRO A 281 -26.82 14.43 -3.49
C PRO A 281 -28.35 14.64 -3.45
N LEU A 282 -28.86 14.98 -2.27
CA LEU A 282 -30.26 15.30 -2.00
C LEU A 282 -30.37 16.66 -1.27
N ASP A 283 -31.56 17.26 -1.34
CA ASP A 283 -31.88 18.50 -0.63
C ASP A 283 -31.57 18.43 0.87
N GLY A 284 -31.02 19.52 1.39
CA GLY A 284 -30.59 19.64 2.79
C GLY A 284 -29.22 19.03 3.09
N GLY A 285 -28.38 18.79 2.06
CA GLY A 285 -27.04 18.22 2.24
C GLY A 285 -27.04 16.75 2.63
N ARG A 286 -28.13 16.04 2.31
CA ARG A 286 -28.28 14.58 2.43
C ARG A 286 -27.71 13.89 1.20
N VAL A 287 -27.52 12.58 1.28
CA VAL A 287 -27.11 11.74 0.13
C VAL A 287 -28.05 10.54 0.01
N ARG A 288 -28.33 10.12 -1.23
CA ARG A 288 -28.97 8.85 -1.54
C ARG A 288 -27.93 7.85 -2.02
N GLN A 289 -27.96 6.65 -1.48
CA GLN A 289 -27.19 5.50 -1.96
C GLN A 289 -28.18 4.40 -2.35
N LEU A 290 -28.37 4.21 -3.65
CA LEU A 290 -29.26 3.18 -4.21
C LEU A 290 -28.43 2.03 -4.76
N ALA A 291 -28.60 0.82 -4.21
CA ALA A 291 -27.99 -0.39 -4.74
C ALA A 291 -29.04 -1.30 -5.38
N GLU A 292 -28.74 -1.77 -6.59
CA GLU A 292 -29.61 -2.63 -7.39
C GLU A 292 -28.81 -3.84 -7.89
N ILE A 293 -29.47 -5.00 -8.00
CA ILE A 293 -28.89 -6.19 -8.63
C ILE A 293 -29.71 -6.67 -9.81
N SER A 294 -29.05 -7.37 -10.74
CA SER A 294 -29.69 -8.08 -11.84
C SER A 294 -29.14 -9.50 -11.99
N THR A 295 -30.04 -10.46 -12.11
CA THR A 295 -29.75 -11.87 -12.36
C THR A 295 -30.13 -12.31 -13.79
N ASP A 296 -30.66 -11.41 -14.61
CA ASP A 296 -31.14 -11.70 -15.98
C ASP A 296 -30.30 -11.00 -17.08
N GLY A 297 -29.09 -10.55 -16.74
CA GLY A 297 -28.18 -9.86 -17.65
C GLY A 297 -28.44 -8.36 -17.79
N GLY A 298 -29.07 -7.74 -16.79
CA GLY A 298 -29.32 -6.30 -16.73
C GLY A 298 -30.66 -5.86 -17.35
N ARG A 299 -31.58 -6.79 -17.65
CA ARG A 299 -32.90 -6.49 -18.23
C ARG A 299 -33.88 -6.02 -17.15
N THR A 300 -33.86 -6.67 -15.98
CA THR A 300 -34.56 -6.23 -14.77
C THR A 300 -33.58 -5.98 -13.65
N TRP A 301 -33.93 -5.04 -12.77
CA TRP A 301 -33.11 -4.59 -11.65
C TRP A 301 -33.97 -4.65 -10.38
N LEU A 302 -33.46 -5.29 -9.34
CA LEU A 302 -34.07 -5.39 -8.02
C LEU A 302 -33.28 -4.54 -7.04
N THR A 303 -33.92 -3.58 -6.39
CA THR A 303 -33.33 -2.83 -5.28
C THR A 303 -32.91 -3.78 -4.16
N GLN A 304 -31.64 -3.73 -3.76
CA GLN A 304 -31.14 -4.37 -2.54
C GLN A 304 -31.33 -3.46 -1.34
N PHE A 305 -30.99 -2.18 -1.51
CA PHE A 305 -31.24 -1.14 -0.52
C PHE A 305 -31.34 0.22 -1.20
N ASP A 306 -32.10 1.11 -0.57
CA ASP A 306 -32.23 2.52 -0.95
C ASP A 306 -32.04 3.35 0.32
N PHE A 307 -30.82 3.83 0.53
CA PHE A 307 -30.40 4.46 1.76
C PHE A 307 -30.37 5.99 1.65
N THR A 308 -30.89 6.65 2.68
CA THR A 308 -30.78 8.10 2.88
C THR A 308 -29.79 8.39 3.99
N TYR A 309 -28.71 9.08 3.64
CA TYR A 309 -27.67 9.55 4.53
C TYR A 309 -28.04 10.93 5.08
N VAL A 310 -28.08 11.05 6.41
CA VAL A 310 -28.33 12.30 7.14
C VAL A 310 -27.08 12.65 7.94
N ARG A 311 -26.55 13.86 7.72
CA ARG A 311 -25.26 14.28 8.27
C ARG A 311 -25.31 14.36 9.79
N VAL A 312 -24.31 13.80 10.48
CA VAL A 312 -24.14 13.99 11.92
C VAL A 312 -23.79 15.45 12.16
N VAL A 313 -24.77 16.23 12.64
CA VAL A 313 -24.52 17.57 13.14
C VAL A 313 -24.06 17.45 14.58
N SER A 314 -22.77 17.68 14.82
CA SER A 314 -22.27 17.94 16.16
C SER A 314 -22.99 19.17 16.72
N ARG A 315 -23.84 18.97 17.73
CA ARG A 315 -24.25 20.10 18.57
C ARG A 315 -22.99 20.62 19.26
N ALA A 316 -22.69 21.90 19.05
CA ALA A 316 -21.70 22.58 19.87
C ALA A 316 -22.10 22.45 21.35
N PRO A 317 -21.13 22.28 22.27
CA PRO A 317 -21.40 22.21 23.71
C PRO A 317 -21.98 23.52 24.27
#